data_AF-A0A1H1B2R2-F1
#
_entry.id   AF-A0A1H1B2R2-F1
#
_cell.length_a   1.000
_cell.length_b   1.000
_cell.length_c   1.000
_cell.angle_alpha   90.00
_cell.angle_beta   90.00
_cell.angle_gamma   90.00
#
_symmetry.space_group_name_H-M   'P 1'
#
loop_
_entity.id
_entity.type
_entity.pdbx_description
1 polymer ?
#
loop_
_entity_poly.entity_id
_entity_poly.type
_entity_poly.pdbx_seq_one_letter_code
_entity_poly.pdbx_strand_id
1 'polypeptide(L)'
;MKDRRRRATRMALLLATVLVLSACKKDDTVPLTDPAAATAVDASAESFQQSLEGLWSTDHSEGDDAETLYAIAWQPDTGLRIARDGAWLNGQVEDVDLDNGTLALHLTSDTGPSETVTLRKVADPGGNGFTLRITWGAGQTDDLGFVRRLTGRDRSELAAAVEAAHAPAAACDTDAPAGSVRAALVCGHEEFGALDAGMRRQFKELADRYPDGDRTVQAATRQLDACQTPACLRGAYAQWQAYFDENYDLGDVVDYQ
;
A
#
# COMPACT_ATOMS: atom_id res chain seq x y z
N MET A 1 61.49 -3.85 -31.28
CA MET A 1 61.59 -4.05 -32.75
C MET A 1 61.07 -5.47 -33.06
N LYS A 2 60.28 -5.77 -34.11
CA LYS A 2 60.66 -5.87 -35.56
C LYS A 2 61.92 -6.71 -35.75
N ASP A 3 61.97 -7.78 -36.56
CA ASP A 3 61.09 -8.28 -37.65
C ASP A 3 60.89 -9.83 -37.56
N ARG A 4 60.05 -10.62 -38.27
CA ARG A 4 59.00 -10.54 -39.34
C ARG A 4 59.31 -11.56 -40.49
N ARG A 5 58.32 -12.39 -40.89
CA ARG A 5 58.24 -13.20 -42.17
C ARG A 5 59.14 -14.46 -42.25
N ARG A 6 58.89 -15.51 -43.05
CA ARG A 6 57.89 -15.87 -44.12
C ARG A 6 57.27 -17.27 -43.80
N ARG A 7 55.98 -17.58 -44.09
CA ARG A 7 55.38 -18.20 -45.32
C ARG A 7 56.06 -19.48 -45.88
N ALA A 8 55.38 -20.48 -46.47
CA ALA A 8 53.96 -20.95 -46.45
C ALA A 8 53.75 -22.19 -47.38
N THR A 9 52.95 -23.18 -46.98
CA THR A 9 52.46 -24.32 -47.80
C THR A 9 51.14 -24.83 -47.16
N ARG A 10 49.92 -24.63 -47.67
CA ARG A 10 49.21 -25.08 -48.92
C ARG A 10 48.56 -26.47 -48.83
N MET A 11 47.21 -26.48 -48.75
CA MET A 11 46.24 -27.44 -49.36
C MET A 11 46.29 -28.92 -48.92
N ALA A 12 45.28 -29.80 -49.12
CA ALA A 12 43.79 -29.77 -49.20
C ALA A 12 43.30 -31.27 -49.30
N LEU A 13 42.05 -31.72 -49.50
CA LEU A 13 40.70 -31.14 -49.71
C LEU A 13 39.62 -32.22 -49.41
N LEU A 14 38.41 -31.86 -48.92
CA LEU A 14 37.18 -32.68 -48.73
C LEU A 14 37.26 -33.85 -47.70
N LEU A 15 36.26 -34.22 -46.87
CA LEU A 15 34.78 -34.39 -46.91
C LEU A 15 34.31 -35.81 -47.23
N ALA A 16 33.68 -36.47 -46.24
CA ALA A 16 32.67 -37.53 -46.40
C ALA A 16 31.76 -37.53 -45.16
N THR A 17 30.45 -37.37 -45.35
CA THR A 17 29.45 -37.32 -44.27
C THR A 17 28.69 -38.63 -44.14
N VAL A 18 28.35 -39.03 -42.91
CA VAL A 18 27.26 -39.97 -42.62
C VAL A 18 26.39 -39.35 -41.54
N LEU A 19 25.09 -39.19 -41.81
CA LEU A 19 24.13 -38.77 -40.81
C LEU A 19 23.65 -39.98 -40.01
N VAL A 20 23.49 -39.81 -38.69
CA VAL A 20 22.48 -40.54 -37.92
C VAL A 20 21.69 -39.50 -37.13
N LEU A 21 20.41 -39.35 -37.47
CA LEU A 21 19.45 -38.54 -36.71
C LEU A 21 18.78 -39.43 -35.66
N SER A 22 19.00 -39.11 -34.39
CA SER A 22 18.33 -39.75 -33.25
C SER A 22 17.80 -38.66 -32.32
N ALA A 23 16.53 -38.26 -32.51
CA ALA A 23 15.90 -37.21 -31.73
C ALA A 23 15.17 -37.77 -30.51
N CYS A 24 15.68 -37.47 -29.31
CA CYS A 24 14.98 -37.47 -28.01
C CYS A 24 15.93 -36.85 -26.97
N LYS A 25 15.48 -36.02 -26.04
CA LYS A 25 14.28 -35.17 -25.96
C LYS A 25 14.67 -34.04 -24.99
N LYS A 26 14.27 -32.80 -25.24
CA LYS A 26 14.47 -31.73 -24.24
C LYS A 26 13.39 -31.91 -23.18
N ASP A 27 13.70 -32.61 -22.11
CA ASP A 27 12.88 -32.52 -20.90
C ASP A 27 13.21 -31.17 -20.25
N ASP A 28 12.20 -30.31 -20.17
CA ASP A 28 12.30 -29.04 -19.46
C ASP A 28 12.38 -29.34 -17.97
N THR A 29 13.61 -29.28 -17.43
CA THR A 29 13.84 -29.27 -15.99
C THR A 29 13.25 -28.00 -15.40
N VAL A 30 11.97 -28.06 -15.06
CA VAL A 30 11.37 -27.21 -14.03
C VAL A 30 12.33 -27.24 -12.84
N PRO A 31 12.81 -26.08 -12.35
CA PRO A 31 13.62 -26.06 -11.14
C PRO A 31 12.81 -26.68 -10.01
N LEU A 32 13.29 -27.78 -9.44
CA LEU A 32 12.81 -28.20 -8.12
C LEU A 32 13.35 -27.16 -7.13
N THR A 33 12.53 -26.16 -6.82
CA THR A 33 12.73 -25.31 -5.65
C THR A 33 12.77 -26.23 -4.43
N ASP A 34 13.96 -26.41 -3.86
CA ASP A 34 14.13 -27.22 -2.67
C ASP A 34 13.35 -26.55 -1.52
N PRO A 35 12.33 -27.20 -0.93
CA PRO A 35 11.55 -26.60 0.15
C PRO A 35 12.42 -26.30 1.38
N ALA A 36 13.52 -27.03 1.59
CA ALA A 36 14.47 -26.70 2.66
C ALA A 36 15.19 -25.38 2.38
N ALA A 37 15.58 -25.13 1.13
CA ALA A 37 16.19 -23.86 0.72
C ALA A 37 15.21 -22.69 0.83
N ALA A 38 13.95 -22.87 0.43
CA ALA A 38 12.90 -21.87 0.62
C ALA A 38 12.74 -21.51 2.10
N THR A 39 12.48 -22.49 2.98
CA THR A 39 12.31 -22.22 4.42
C THR A 39 13.53 -21.58 5.11
N ALA A 40 14.74 -21.78 4.56
CA ALA A 40 15.95 -21.11 5.07
C ALA A 40 16.05 -19.64 4.61
N VAL A 41 15.55 -19.30 3.43
CA VAL A 41 15.39 -17.91 2.98
C VAL A 41 14.28 -17.23 3.78
N ASP A 42 13.13 -17.86 3.94
CA ASP A 42 11.99 -17.33 4.71
C ASP A 42 12.42 -17.01 6.16
N ALA A 43 13.07 -17.95 6.85
CA ALA A 43 13.56 -17.76 8.21
C ALA A 43 14.66 -16.67 8.34
N SER A 44 15.43 -16.42 7.27
CA SER A 44 16.43 -15.33 7.29
C SER A 44 15.82 -13.96 6.93
N ALA A 45 14.78 -13.92 6.10
CA ALA A 45 13.95 -12.73 5.89
C ALA A 45 13.14 -12.35 7.16
N GLU A 46 12.57 -13.32 7.88
CA GLU A 46 11.98 -13.10 9.21
C GLU A 46 13.01 -12.59 10.21
N SER A 47 14.20 -13.19 10.26
CA SER A 47 15.29 -12.74 11.15
C SER A 47 15.71 -11.31 10.82
N PHE A 48 15.74 -10.93 9.54
CA PHE A 48 16.00 -9.55 9.13
C PHE A 48 14.89 -8.62 9.64
N GLN A 49 13.61 -8.93 9.41
CA GLN A 49 12.46 -8.16 9.89
C GLN A 49 12.45 -7.99 11.42
N GLN A 50 12.64 -9.07 12.18
CA GLN A 50 12.76 -9.03 13.64
C GLN A 50 13.89 -8.10 14.09
N SER A 51 15.00 -8.07 13.35
CA SER A 51 16.14 -7.21 13.63
C SER A 51 15.94 -5.72 13.26
N LEU A 52 14.75 -5.32 12.83
CA LEU A 52 14.31 -3.93 12.69
C LEU A 52 13.46 -3.45 13.90
N GLU A 53 13.09 -4.34 14.82
CA GLU A 53 12.19 -4.02 15.93
C GLU A 53 12.76 -2.94 16.87
N GLY A 54 12.07 -1.80 16.96
CA GLY A 54 12.49 -0.67 17.77
C GLY A 54 11.58 0.55 17.66
N LEU A 55 11.86 1.51 18.54
CA LEU A 55 11.50 2.90 18.34
C LEU A 55 12.69 3.60 17.70
N TRP A 56 12.43 4.26 16.58
CA TRP A 56 13.39 4.99 15.76
C TRP A 56 12.92 6.45 15.63
N SER A 57 13.85 7.36 15.33
CA SER A 57 13.56 8.79 15.19
C SER A 57 14.38 9.40 14.05
N THR A 58 13.81 10.35 13.32
CA THR A 58 14.60 11.21 12.42
C THR A 58 15.63 12.01 13.22
N ASP A 59 16.90 11.96 12.83
CA ASP A 59 17.90 12.89 13.38
C ASP A 59 17.45 14.34 13.12
N HIS A 60 17.76 15.25 14.07
CA HIS A 60 17.27 16.63 14.06
C HIS A 60 17.52 17.35 12.72
N SER A 61 16.44 17.63 11.99
CA SER A 61 16.40 18.57 10.88
C SER A 61 16.79 19.97 11.34
N GLU A 62 17.67 20.66 10.61
CA GLU A 62 18.09 22.04 10.90
C GLU A 62 16.96 23.04 10.58
N GLY A 63 15.95 23.15 11.46
CA GLY A 63 14.80 24.02 11.22
C GLY A 63 13.73 23.99 12.32
N ASP A 64 12.50 24.30 11.92
CA ASP A 64 11.26 24.25 12.73
C ASP A 64 10.51 22.91 12.52
N ASP A 65 11.08 22.00 11.73
CA ASP A 65 10.51 20.70 11.39
C ASP A 65 10.57 19.74 12.60
N ALA A 66 9.43 19.14 12.95
CA ALA A 66 9.28 18.31 14.14
C ALA A 66 9.93 16.93 14.00
N GLU A 67 10.55 16.46 15.08
CA GLU A 67 11.08 15.09 15.23
C GLU A 67 9.98 14.05 14.94
N THR A 68 10.18 13.26 13.87
CA THR A 68 9.24 12.20 13.45
C THR A 68 9.62 10.88 14.10
N LEU A 69 8.70 10.26 14.84
CA LEU A 69 8.93 9.00 15.55
C LEU A 69 8.35 7.80 14.80
N TYR A 70 9.16 6.76 14.58
CA TYR A 70 8.77 5.51 13.94
C TYR A 70 8.82 4.34 14.92
N ALA A 71 7.68 3.68 15.14
CA ALA A 71 7.61 2.44 15.91
C ALA A 71 7.52 1.25 14.94
N ILE A 72 8.58 0.46 14.88
CA ILE A 72 8.67 -0.76 14.05
C ILE A 72 8.50 -1.97 14.96
N ALA A 73 7.43 -2.73 14.76
CA ALA A 73 7.08 -3.92 15.52
C ALA A 73 6.99 -5.15 14.60
N TRP A 74 7.61 -6.26 14.99
CA TRP A 74 7.42 -7.54 14.29
C TRP A 74 6.42 -8.42 15.05
N GLN A 75 5.55 -9.10 14.31
CA GLN A 75 4.57 -10.07 14.83
C GLN A 75 4.67 -11.38 14.04
N PRO A 76 4.58 -12.57 14.68
CA PRO A 76 4.63 -13.85 13.97
C PRO A 76 3.54 -13.99 12.91
N ASP A 77 2.31 -13.57 13.22
CA ASP A 77 1.14 -13.84 12.37
C ASP A 77 0.87 -12.74 11.32
N THR A 78 1.46 -11.54 11.47
CA THR A 78 1.23 -10.40 10.55
C THR A 78 2.50 -9.71 10.03
N GLY A 79 3.69 -10.25 10.34
CA GLY A 79 4.97 -9.75 9.85
C GLY A 79 5.36 -8.40 10.48
N LEU A 80 6.06 -7.58 9.69
CA LEU A 80 6.49 -6.24 10.11
C LEU A 80 5.36 -5.23 10.02
N ARG A 81 5.11 -4.50 11.12
CA ARG A 81 4.16 -3.38 11.22
C ARG A 81 4.92 -2.09 11.59
N ILE A 82 4.53 -0.97 10.99
CA ILE A 82 5.19 0.33 11.18
C ILE A 82 4.14 1.40 11.50
N ALA A 83 4.33 2.11 12.61
CA ALA A 83 3.63 3.36 12.88
C ALA A 83 4.59 4.56 12.75
N ARG A 84 4.07 5.68 12.23
CA ARG A 84 4.73 6.99 12.16
C ARG A 84 3.90 7.97 12.98
N ASP A 85 4.51 8.63 13.95
CA ASP A 85 3.88 9.62 14.85
C ASP A 85 2.60 9.09 15.55
N GLY A 86 2.55 7.78 15.78
CA GLY A 86 1.40 7.06 16.35
C GLY A 86 0.32 6.62 15.34
N ALA A 87 0.36 7.10 14.09
CA ALA A 87 -0.50 6.64 13.01
C ALA A 87 0.08 5.39 12.32
N TRP A 88 -0.76 4.40 11.99
CA TRP A 88 -0.33 3.19 11.31
C TRP A 88 -0.11 3.41 9.81
N LEU A 89 1.04 2.96 9.31
CA LEU A 89 1.26 2.82 7.87
C LEU A 89 0.68 1.46 7.46
N ASN A 90 -0.28 1.45 6.53
CA ASN A 90 -0.89 0.22 6.02
C ASN A 90 0.03 -0.44 4.97
N GLY A 91 1.18 -0.91 5.48
CA GLY A 91 2.28 -1.49 4.71
C GLY A 91 2.26 -3.01 4.68
N GLN A 92 2.42 -3.58 3.49
CA GLN A 92 2.76 -5.00 3.30
C GLN A 92 4.21 -5.11 2.82
N VAL A 93 5.00 -6.02 3.40
CA VAL A 93 6.35 -6.34 2.89
C VAL A 93 6.24 -7.01 1.51
N GLU A 94 6.88 -6.42 0.50
CA GLU A 94 6.94 -6.97 -0.87
C GLU A 94 8.19 -7.81 -1.11
N ASP A 95 9.34 -7.35 -0.59
CA ASP A 95 10.66 -7.94 -0.85
C ASP A 95 11.63 -7.73 0.33
N VAL A 96 12.60 -8.63 0.47
CA VAL A 96 13.68 -8.58 1.48
C VAL A 96 15.01 -9.01 0.84
N ASP A 97 15.76 -8.03 0.35
CA ASP A 97 17.11 -8.22 -0.19
C ASP A 97 18.14 -8.22 0.96
N LEU A 98 18.56 -9.42 1.34
CA LEU A 98 19.53 -9.68 2.40
C LEU A 98 20.97 -9.31 2.01
N ASP A 99 21.31 -9.27 0.72
CA ASP A 99 22.65 -8.93 0.22
C ASP A 99 22.89 -7.40 0.28
N ASN A 100 21.86 -6.60 0.01
CA ASN A 100 21.91 -5.13 0.11
C ASN A 100 21.47 -4.58 1.49
N GLY A 101 20.89 -5.44 2.34
CA GLY A 101 20.39 -5.09 3.67
C GLY A 101 19.13 -4.23 3.62
N THR A 102 18.21 -4.56 2.71
CA THR A 102 17.03 -3.77 2.34
C THR A 102 15.73 -4.56 2.43
N LEU A 103 14.65 -3.87 2.74
CA LEU A 103 13.29 -4.40 2.79
C LEU A 103 12.34 -3.40 2.14
N ALA A 104 11.49 -3.86 1.23
CA ALA A 104 10.50 -3.04 0.52
C ALA A 104 9.09 -3.25 1.10
N LEU A 105 8.35 -2.16 1.28
CA LEU A 105 6.99 -2.14 1.81
C LEU A 105 6.06 -1.41 0.84
N HIS A 106 5.00 -2.07 0.37
CA HIS A 106 3.91 -1.38 -0.31
C HIS A 106 3.01 -0.73 0.72
N LEU A 107 3.08 0.59 0.85
CA LEU A 107 2.16 1.38 1.66
C LEU A 107 0.91 1.68 0.84
N THR A 108 -0.22 1.11 1.27
CA THR A 108 -1.53 1.50 0.76
C THR A 108 -2.00 2.80 1.44
N SER A 109 -2.70 3.66 0.69
CA SER A 109 -3.22 4.93 1.17
C SER A 109 -4.71 5.04 0.88
N ASP A 110 -5.51 5.39 1.88
CA ASP A 110 -6.97 5.55 1.75
C ASP A 110 -7.36 6.84 1.01
N THR A 111 -6.43 7.80 0.89
CA THR A 111 -6.69 9.15 0.35
C THR A 111 -5.72 9.61 -0.75
N GLY A 112 -4.71 8.79 -1.09
CA GLY A 112 -3.66 9.10 -2.07
C GLY A 112 -3.25 7.89 -2.91
N PRO A 113 -2.22 8.02 -3.76
CA PRO A 113 -1.62 6.87 -4.43
C PRO A 113 -0.89 5.99 -3.40
N SER A 114 -0.99 4.66 -3.54
CA SER A 114 -0.09 3.74 -2.85
C SER A 114 1.35 3.92 -3.34
N GLU A 115 2.33 3.73 -2.46
CA GLU A 115 3.75 3.85 -2.77
C GLU A 115 4.58 2.68 -2.21
N THR A 116 5.69 2.34 -2.86
CA THR A 116 6.65 1.38 -2.31
C THR A 116 7.77 2.14 -1.59
N VAL A 117 7.91 1.88 -0.29
CA VAL A 117 8.90 2.48 0.62
C VAL A 117 9.97 1.46 0.95
N THR A 118 11.24 1.85 0.88
CA THR A 118 12.38 0.95 1.18
C THR A 118 13.03 1.33 2.49
N LEU A 119 13.10 0.38 3.44
CA LEU A 119 13.97 0.46 4.61
C LEU A 119 15.33 -0.18 4.29
N ARG A 120 16.42 0.48 4.68
CA ARG A 120 17.79 -0.03 4.54
C ARG A 120 18.55 0.05 5.86
N LYS A 121 19.29 -1.01 6.20
CA LYS A 121 20.30 -0.95 7.27
C LYS A 121 21.55 -0.24 6.78
N VAL A 122 21.92 0.84 7.46
CA VAL A 122 23.18 1.57 7.24
C VAL A 122 24.09 1.29 8.43
N ALA A 123 25.11 0.44 8.23
CA ALA A 123 26.01 0.04 9.31
C ALA A 123 26.85 1.22 9.82
N ASP A 124 26.97 1.35 11.14
CA ASP A 124 27.72 2.46 11.75
C ASP A 124 29.22 2.37 11.40
N PRO A 125 29.91 3.50 11.12
CA PRO A 125 31.35 3.50 10.84
C PRO A 125 32.23 2.90 11.94
N GLY A 126 31.72 2.83 13.17
CA GLY A 126 32.37 2.18 14.32
C GLY A 126 32.07 0.68 14.49
N GLY A 127 31.24 0.08 13.63
CA GLY A 127 30.89 -1.35 13.63
C GLY A 127 29.99 -1.83 14.79
N ASN A 128 29.51 -0.92 15.65
CA ASN A 128 28.76 -1.24 16.88
C ASN A 128 27.25 -0.92 16.80
N GLY A 129 26.68 -0.93 15.58
CA GLY A 129 25.26 -0.65 15.36
C GLY A 129 24.92 -0.43 13.88
N PHE A 130 23.70 0.03 13.65
CA PHE A 130 23.20 0.50 12.36
C PHE A 130 22.09 1.53 12.58
N THR A 131 22.02 2.54 11.72
CA THR A 131 20.82 3.37 11.53
C THR A 131 19.93 2.73 10.45
N LEU A 132 18.67 3.16 10.37
CA LEU A 132 17.80 2.82 9.25
C LEU A 132 17.67 4.02 8.32
N ARG A 133 17.91 3.83 7.02
CA ARG A 133 17.47 4.78 6.00
C ARG A 133 16.10 4.37 5.49
N ILE A 134 15.13 5.27 5.57
CA ILE A 134 13.85 5.13 4.85
C ILE A 134 13.98 5.85 3.50
N THR A 135 13.43 5.25 2.45
CA THR A 135 13.35 5.83 1.09
C THR A 135 11.91 5.81 0.63
N TRP A 136 11.33 6.97 0.37
CA TRP A 136 9.94 7.13 -0.08
C TRP A 136 9.82 6.93 -1.59
N GLY A 137 8.60 6.68 -2.10
CA GLY A 137 8.36 6.32 -3.50
C GLY A 137 8.75 7.38 -4.52
N ALA A 138 8.84 8.65 -4.12
CA ALA A 138 9.35 9.76 -4.94
C ALA A 138 10.85 10.06 -4.74
N GLY A 139 11.58 9.20 -4.00
CA GLY A 139 13.05 9.23 -3.87
C GLY A 139 13.60 10.10 -2.74
N GLN A 140 12.76 10.69 -1.90
CA GLN A 140 13.19 11.33 -0.64
C GLN A 140 13.77 10.26 0.31
N THR A 141 14.75 10.64 1.12
CA THR A 141 15.36 9.73 2.11
C THR A 141 15.55 10.42 3.44
N ASP A 142 15.12 9.76 4.52
CA ASP A 142 15.39 10.17 5.90
C ASP A 142 16.31 9.13 6.56
N ASP A 143 17.25 9.58 7.39
CA ASP A 143 18.05 8.72 8.25
C ASP A 143 17.44 8.67 9.65
N LEU A 144 17.23 7.45 10.17
CA LEU A 144 16.54 7.16 11.41
C LEU A 144 17.51 6.59 12.45
N GLY A 145 17.75 7.35 13.52
CA GLY A 145 18.49 6.93 14.70
C GLY A 145 17.71 5.95 15.57
N PHE A 146 18.41 4.98 16.15
CA PHE A 146 17.81 4.03 17.08
C PHE A 146 17.59 4.68 18.47
N VAL A 147 16.34 4.81 18.91
CA VAL A 147 16.02 5.38 20.22
C VAL A 147 16.06 4.32 21.31
N ARG A 148 15.32 3.21 21.12
CA ARG A 148 15.22 2.10 22.09
C ARG A 148 14.49 0.89 21.51
N ARG A 149 14.63 -0.26 22.18
CA ARG A 149 13.77 -1.42 21.92
C ARG A 149 12.33 -1.16 22.36
N LEU A 150 11.37 -1.83 21.71
CA LEU A 150 9.99 -1.89 22.18
C LEU A 150 9.88 -2.72 23.46
N THR A 151 9.19 -2.19 24.46
CA THR A 151 8.81 -2.88 25.70
C THR A 151 7.52 -3.68 25.51
N GLY A 152 7.12 -4.46 26.52
CA GLY A 152 5.82 -5.12 26.51
C GLY A 152 4.66 -4.11 26.43
N ARG A 153 4.80 -2.96 27.13
CA ARG A 153 3.81 -1.87 27.09
C ARG A 153 3.66 -1.30 25.67
N ASP A 154 4.77 -0.96 25.01
CA ASP A 154 4.71 -0.40 23.66
C ASP A 154 3.99 -1.36 22.70
N ARG A 155 4.32 -2.67 22.73
CA ARG A 155 3.64 -3.65 21.87
C ARG A 155 2.14 -3.76 22.18
N SER A 156 1.72 -3.63 23.44
CA SER A 156 0.30 -3.62 23.82
C SER A 156 -0.43 -2.35 23.38
N GLU A 157 0.18 -1.18 23.53
CA GLU A 157 -0.40 0.10 23.10
C GLU A 157 -0.48 0.18 21.57
N LEU A 158 0.56 -0.30 20.88
CA LEU A 158 0.59 -0.45 19.42
C LEU A 158 -0.49 -1.45 18.94
N ALA A 159 -0.59 -2.64 19.53
CA ALA A 159 -1.62 -3.60 19.16
C ALA A 159 -3.04 -3.05 19.39
N ALA A 160 -3.28 -2.37 20.51
CA ALA A 160 -4.56 -1.71 20.77
C ALA A 160 -4.87 -0.60 19.75
N ALA A 161 -3.87 0.12 19.25
CA ALA A 161 -4.03 1.09 18.18
C ALA A 161 -4.29 0.43 16.81
N VAL A 162 -3.72 -0.76 16.51
CA VAL A 162 -4.07 -1.54 15.31
C VAL A 162 -5.53 -1.97 15.38
N GLU A 163 -5.96 -2.58 16.49
CA GLU A 163 -7.35 -3.00 16.70
C GLU A 163 -8.34 -1.82 16.66
N ALA A 164 -7.94 -0.64 17.17
CA ALA A 164 -8.76 0.57 17.10
C ALA A 164 -8.86 1.15 15.67
N ALA A 165 -7.81 1.03 14.86
CA ALA A 165 -7.82 1.44 13.44
C ALA A 165 -8.58 0.46 12.53
N HIS A 166 -8.60 -0.83 12.88
CA HIS A 166 -9.37 -1.88 12.18
C HIS A 166 -10.76 -2.09 12.77
N ALA A 167 -11.10 -1.40 13.87
CA ALA A 167 -12.45 -1.42 14.42
C ALA A 167 -13.42 -0.89 13.36
N PRO A 168 -14.55 -1.58 13.11
CA PRO A 168 -15.53 -1.11 12.13
C PRO A 168 -16.02 0.27 12.55
N ALA A 169 -15.80 1.28 11.69
CA ALA A 169 -16.20 2.67 11.91
C ALA A 169 -17.64 2.72 12.41
N ALA A 170 -17.85 3.31 13.59
CA ALA A 170 -19.00 3.06 14.46
C ALA A 170 -20.35 3.16 13.71
N ALA A 171 -20.83 1.99 13.28
CA ALA A 171 -21.87 1.75 12.27
C ALA A 171 -22.35 3.00 11.52
N CYS A 172 -21.51 3.53 10.63
CA CYS A 172 -21.88 4.67 9.78
C CYS A 172 -23.13 4.33 8.94
N ASP A 173 -24.21 5.09 9.14
CA ASP A 173 -25.47 4.88 8.43
C ASP A 173 -25.36 5.43 7.00
N THR A 174 -25.09 4.53 6.05
CA THR A 174 -25.04 4.80 4.61
C THR A 174 -25.53 3.59 3.81
N ASP A 175 -26.13 3.82 2.63
CA ASP A 175 -26.44 2.76 1.66
C ASP A 175 -25.27 2.42 0.72
N ALA A 176 -24.14 3.13 0.84
CA ALA A 176 -22.96 2.93 0.00
C ALA A 176 -22.42 1.49 0.08
N PRO A 177 -22.04 0.85 -1.05
CA PRO A 177 -21.46 -0.49 -1.03
C PRO A 177 -20.19 -0.56 -0.16
N ALA A 178 -20.10 -1.59 0.69
CA ALA A 178 -18.94 -1.78 1.56
C ALA A 178 -17.64 -1.91 0.75
N GLY A 179 -16.60 -1.18 1.17
CA GLY A 179 -15.33 -1.09 0.43
C GLY A 179 -15.33 -0.16 -0.79
N SER A 180 -16.43 0.57 -1.06
CA SER A 180 -16.44 1.64 -2.06
C SER A 180 -15.77 2.92 -1.54
N VAL A 181 -15.26 3.75 -2.46
CA VAL A 181 -14.74 5.09 -2.14
C VAL A 181 -15.83 5.96 -1.51
N ARG A 182 -17.09 5.83 -1.93
CA ARG A 182 -18.24 6.48 -1.29
C ARG A 182 -18.35 6.09 0.19
N ALA A 183 -18.37 4.79 0.51
CA ALA A 183 -18.45 4.32 1.89
C ALA A 183 -17.26 4.81 2.73
N ALA A 184 -16.03 4.70 2.22
CA ALA A 184 -14.83 5.17 2.93
C ALA A 184 -14.90 6.67 3.25
N LEU A 185 -15.29 7.51 2.29
CA LEU A 185 -15.38 8.96 2.50
C LEU A 185 -16.53 9.35 3.43
N VAL A 186 -17.70 8.73 3.29
CA VAL A 186 -18.89 8.99 4.12
C VAL A 186 -18.67 8.60 5.58
N CYS A 187 -17.97 7.49 5.83
CA CYS A 187 -17.64 7.03 7.18
C CYS A 187 -16.40 7.73 7.79
N GLY A 188 -15.50 8.26 6.96
CA GLY A 188 -14.24 8.88 7.39
C GLY A 188 -14.23 10.41 7.49
N HIS A 189 -15.20 11.12 6.89
CA HIS A 189 -15.23 12.58 6.85
C HIS A 189 -16.63 13.16 7.11
N GLU A 190 -16.72 14.08 8.07
CA GLU A 190 -17.96 14.76 8.48
C GLU A 190 -18.69 15.44 7.31
N GLU A 191 -17.97 16.07 6.38
CA GLU A 191 -18.55 16.69 5.18
C GLU A 191 -19.30 15.67 4.31
N PHE A 192 -18.69 14.52 4.00
CA PHE A 192 -19.29 13.50 3.17
C PHE A 192 -20.40 12.73 3.91
N GLY A 193 -20.28 12.56 5.23
CA GLY A 193 -21.35 12.06 6.10
C GLY A 193 -22.60 12.95 6.05
N ALA A 194 -22.43 14.27 6.18
CA ALA A 194 -23.52 15.23 6.08
C ALA A 194 -24.18 15.26 4.69
N LEU A 195 -23.38 15.14 3.62
CA LEU A 195 -23.88 15.09 2.24
C LEU A 195 -24.68 13.80 1.95
N ASP A 196 -24.19 12.62 2.36
CA ASP A 196 -24.89 11.34 2.18
C ASP A 196 -26.20 11.33 2.99
N ALA A 197 -26.18 11.76 4.25
CA ALA A 197 -27.38 11.86 5.09
C ALA A 197 -28.40 12.91 4.59
N GLY A 198 -27.93 14.03 4.00
CA GLY A 198 -28.80 15.01 3.33
C GLY A 198 -29.45 14.42 2.06
N MET A 199 -28.65 13.82 1.19
CA MET A 199 -29.09 13.23 -0.06
C MET A 199 -30.05 12.04 0.17
N ARG A 200 -29.80 11.20 1.17
CA ARG A 200 -30.70 10.08 1.54
C ARG A 200 -32.05 10.56 2.08
N ARG A 201 -32.11 11.68 2.80
CA ARG A 201 -33.39 12.33 3.17
C ARG A 201 -34.14 12.83 1.94
N GLN A 202 -33.46 13.50 0.99
CA GLN A 202 -34.08 13.92 -0.27
C GLN A 202 -34.55 12.72 -1.12
N PHE A 203 -33.77 11.64 -1.21
CA PHE A 203 -34.18 10.40 -1.89
C PHE A 203 -35.45 9.80 -1.30
N LYS A 204 -35.61 9.80 0.02
CA LYS A 204 -36.81 9.32 0.70
C LYS A 204 -38.04 10.16 0.34
N GLU A 205 -37.96 11.48 0.48
CA GLU A 205 -39.07 12.38 0.12
C GLU A 205 -39.42 12.28 -1.38
N LEU A 206 -38.41 12.11 -2.24
CA LEU A 206 -38.59 11.91 -3.68
C LEU A 206 -39.35 10.61 -3.99
N ALA A 207 -38.98 9.49 -3.36
CA ALA A 207 -39.64 8.19 -3.54
C ALA A 207 -41.06 8.16 -2.95
N ASP A 208 -41.27 8.76 -1.76
CA ASP A 208 -42.58 8.79 -1.11
C ASP A 208 -43.59 9.72 -1.82
N ARG A 209 -43.13 10.81 -2.46
CA ARG A 209 -44.01 11.82 -3.09
C ARG A 209 -44.24 11.63 -4.60
N TYR A 210 -43.28 11.06 -5.35
CA TYR A 210 -43.31 11.06 -6.82
C TYR A 210 -43.32 9.64 -7.43
N PRO A 211 -44.26 9.31 -8.35
CA PRO A 211 -44.38 7.95 -8.93
C PRO A 211 -43.17 7.40 -9.68
N ASP A 212 -42.27 8.26 -10.15
CA ASP A 212 -41.01 7.89 -10.80
C ASP A 212 -39.78 8.06 -9.87
N GLY A 213 -39.99 8.46 -8.61
CA GLY A 213 -38.93 8.79 -7.65
C GLY A 213 -37.89 7.68 -7.48
N ASP A 214 -38.32 6.43 -7.32
CA ASP A 214 -37.44 5.25 -7.25
C ASP A 214 -36.45 5.15 -8.43
N ARG A 215 -36.86 5.53 -9.65
CA ARG A 215 -35.99 5.48 -10.83
C ARG A 215 -34.93 6.57 -10.78
N THR A 216 -35.31 7.76 -10.32
CA THR A 216 -34.41 8.90 -10.14
C THR A 216 -33.41 8.64 -9.02
N VAL A 217 -33.87 8.13 -7.87
CA VAL A 217 -33.00 7.67 -6.75
C VAL A 217 -31.99 6.63 -7.25
N GLN A 218 -32.44 5.57 -7.94
CA GLN A 218 -31.53 4.58 -8.51
C GLN A 218 -30.54 5.15 -9.53
N ALA A 219 -30.90 6.21 -10.27
CA ALA A 219 -29.96 6.89 -11.17
C ALA A 219 -28.90 7.67 -10.39
N ALA A 220 -29.30 8.36 -9.33
CA ALA A 220 -28.40 9.10 -8.45
C ALA A 220 -27.43 8.17 -7.70
N THR A 221 -27.94 7.14 -7.01
CA THR A 221 -27.11 6.13 -6.32
C THR A 221 -26.06 5.52 -7.25
N ARG A 222 -26.44 5.11 -8.47
CA ARG A 222 -25.49 4.58 -9.47
C ARG A 222 -24.40 5.57 -9.89
N GLN A 223 -24.68 6.87 -9.88
CA GLN A 223 -23.66 7.88 -10.19
C GLN A 223 -22.75 8.17 -8.99
N LEU A 224 -23.30 8.20 -7.77
CA LEU A 224 -22.53 8.37 -6.53
C LEU A 224 -21.58 7.19 -6.29
N ASP A 225 -22.05 5.95 -6.48
CA ASP A 225 -21.25 4.73 -6.35
C ASP A 225 -20.17 4.60 -7.45
N ALA A 226 -20.34 5.24 -8.60
CA ALA A 226 -19.36 5.26 -9.69
C ALA A 226 -18.19 6.24 -9.44
N CYS A 227 -18.27 7.11 -8.42
CA CYS A 227 -17.21 8.08 -8.14
C CYS A 227 -16.03 7.47 -7.39
N GLN A 228 -14.87 7.47 -8.05
CA GLN A 228 -13.60 6.99 -7.49
C GLN A 228 -12.72 8.09 -6.87
N THR A 229 -13.21 9.33 -6.74
CA THR A 229 -12.46 10.44 -6.11
C THR A 229 -13.37 11.36 -5.28
N PRO A 230 -12.83 12.03 -4.23
CA PRO A 230 -13.59 13.01 -3.44
C PRO A 230 -14.12 14.18 -4.28
N ALA A 231 -13.39 14.57 -5.33
CA ALA A 231 -13.82 15.63 -6.25
C ALA A 231 -15.02 15.20 -7.11
N CYS A 232 -15.02 13.95 -7.60
CA CYS A 232 -16.17 13.37 -8.29
C CYS A 232 -17.38 13.32 -7.36
N LEU A 233 -17.22 12.75 -6.17
CA LEU A 233 -18.34 12.52 -5.24
C LEU A 233 -19.00 13.84 -4.79
N ARG A 234 -18.19 14.86 -4.46
CA ARG A 234 -18.70 16.21 -4.13
C ARG A 234 -19.41 16.86 -5.31
N GLY A 235 -18.87 16.72 -6.53
CA GLY A 235 -19.52 17.21 -7.76
C GLY A 235 -20.84 16.50 -8.07
N ALA A 236 -20.92 15.19 -7.83
CA ALA A 236 -22.13 14.40 -8.01
C ALA A 236 -23.21 14.77 -6.99
N TYR A 237 -22.87 14.94 -5.70
CA TYR A 237 -23.83 15.44 -4.70
C TYR A 237 -24.40 16.81 -5.08
N ALA A 238 -23.54 17.78 -5.43
CA ALA A 238 -23.97 19.11 -5.85
C ALA A 238 -24.84 19.09 -7.12
N GLN A 239 -24.53 18.20 -8.09
CA GLN A 239 -25.32 18.02 -9.30
C GLN A 239 -26.71 17.46 -8.99
N TRP A 240 -26.82 16.44 -8.14
CA TRP A 240 -28.10 15.83 -7.79
C TRP A 240 -28.95 16.72 -6.91
N GLN A 241 -28.34 17.48 -5.99
CA GLN A 241 -29.05 18.47 -5.18
C GLN A 241 -29.64 19.58 -6.06
N ALA A 242 -28.83 20.19 -6.94
CA ALA A 242 -29.33 21.20 -7.88
C ALA A 242 -30.41 20.66 -8.82
N TYR A 243 -30.27 19.41 -9.31
CA TYR A 243 -31.30 18.76 -10.12
C TYR A 243 -32.61 18.58 -9.33
N PHE A 244 -32.55 18.22 -8.04
CA PHE A 244 -33.74 18.12 -7.21
C PHE A 244 -34.38 19.49 -6.95
N ASP A 245 -33.59 20.48 -6.55
CA ASP A 245 -34.05 21.86 -6.29
C ASP A 245 -34.70 22.50 -7.55
N GLU A 246 -34.24 22.14 -8.76
CA GLU A 246 -34.81 22.61 -10.03
C GLU A 246 -36.08 21.84 -10.49
N ASN A 247 -36.25 20.56 -10.13
CA ASN A 247 -37.24 19.66 -10.76
C ASN A 247 -38.30 19.11 -9.79
N TYR A 248 -38.11 19.18 -8.48
CA TYR A 248 -38.99 18.56 -7.47
C TYR A 248 -39.20 19.48 -6.25
N ASP A 249 -40.46 19.72 -5.88
CA ASP A 249 -40.82 20.43 -4.64
C ASP A 249 -40.75 19.46 -3.45
N LEU A 250 -39.50 19.17 -3.04
CA LEU A 250 -39.21 18.44 -1.80
C LEU A 250 -39.38 19.34 -0.56
N GLY A 251 -39.30 20.67 -0.76
CA GLY A 251 -39.28 21.69 0.29
C GLY A 251 -37.98 21.70 1.09
N ASP A 252 -37.87 22.64 2.04
CA ASP A 252 -36.91 22.49 3.13
C ASP A 252 -37.27 21.19 3.88
N VAL A 253 -36.36 20.20 3.88
CA VAL A 253 -36.60 18.90 4.53
C VAL A 253 -36.48 19.08 6.05
N VAL A 254 -37.56 19.54 6.67
CA VAL A 254 -37.65 19.79 8.11
C VAL A 254 -37.46 18.48 8.88
N ASP A 255 -36.51 18.46 9.80
CA ASP A 255 -36.24 17.31 10.66
C ASP A 255 -37.43 16.99 11.57
N TYR A 256 -38.13 15.90 11.26
CA TYR A 256 -39.04 15.24 12.20
C TYR A 256 -38.23 14.36 13.15
N GLN A 257 -38.20 14.77 14.42
CA GLN A 257 -37.59 14.06 15.56
C GLN A 257 -38.43 12.86 16.02
#